data_AF-A0A6I1HY90-F1
#
_entry.id   AF-A0A6I1HY90-F1
#
_cell.length_a   1.000
_cell.length_b   1.000
_cell.length_c   1.000
_cell.angle_alpha   90.00
_cell.angle_beta   90.00
_cell.angle_gamma   90.00
#
_symmetry.space_group_name_H-M   'P 1'
#
loop_
_entity.id
_entity.type
_entity.pdbx_description
1 polymer ?
#
loop_
_entity_poly.entity_id
_entity_poly.type
_entity_poly.pdbx_seq_one_letter_code
_entity_poly.pdbx_strand_id
1 'polypeptide(L)'
;MHKKVLIISHSGDLHADLVEAILAERGHAPFRIDLDAFPRDYQLCQHLLDGQARSRLRRLPDGDWLDLRAVGAVWLRKAADYAYASADLTPQERAYAQLETEQAIFSVLYTLDCYWLSHPLALRGAQWKGEQLERAARMGFCVPATLISNVADDVRAFRSAVGGPIIFKSMSTPSLAAEAVDAAERISGGIGTTIVDEAMLENLDAVGELSCQFQEYIAKQYELRITVIGKQLFAARLYSQDDARTAIDSRDMSAPIRYEAAALPEEIRQRCLDFVHSYGLEYGALDLIVTPQGEYVFLENNPVGQFLYVQQLVPALPMLESVADTLIEGALCHSQT
;
A
#
# COMPACT_ATOMS: atom_id res chain seq x y z
N MET A 1 9.25 26.46 16.64
CA MET A 1 8.94 26.51 15.19
C MET A 1 8.02 25.36 14.88
N HIS A 2 6.91 25.53 14.15
CA HIS A 2 6.09 24.39 13.76
C HIS A 2 6.91 23.51 12.81
N LYS A 3 7.14 22.25 13.20
CA LYS A 3 7.78 21.28 12.30
C LYS A 3 6.89 21.08 11.06
N LYS A 4 7.52 20.83 9.92
CA LYS A 4 6.88 20.64 8.61
C LYS A 4 6.48 19.18 8.40
N VAL A 5 5.44 19.00 7.61
CA VAL A 5 5.06 17.72 7.02
C VAL A 5 5.80 17.58 5.68
N LEU A 6 6.48 16.46 5.48
CA LEU A 6 7.11 16.07 4.22
C LEU A 6 6.22 15.04 3.53
N ILE A 7 5.84 15.28 2.28
CA ILE A 7 5.08 14.34 1.46
C ILE A 7 5.98 13.84 0.34
N ILE A 8 6.04 12.53 0.14
CA ILE A 8 6.88 11.89 -0.88
C ILE A 8 5.97 11.06 -1.77
N SER A 9 5.85 11.49 -3.02
CA SER A 9 4.96 10.88 -4.02
C SER A 9 5.45 11.18 -5.44
N HIS A 10 4.54 11.22 -6.42
CA HIS A 10 4.78 11.71 -7.78
C HIS A 10 3.88 12.89 -8.11
N SER A 11 4.21 13.65 -9.16
CA SER A 11 3.51 14.87 -9.56
C SER A 11 2.01 14.67 -9.87
N GLY A 12 1.63 13.49 -10.35
CA GLY A 12 0.23 13.13 -10.65
C GLY A 12 -0.59 12.49 -9.52
N ASP A 13 -0.13 12.51 -8.26
CA ASP A 13 -0.82 11.84 -7.16
C ASP A 13 -1.94 12.70 -6.55
N LEU A 14 -3.19 12.41 -6.93
CA LEU A 14 -4.39 13.11 -6.44
C LEU A 14 -4.56 13.01 -4.91
N HIS A 15 -4.12 11.92 -4.27
CA HIS A 15 -4.20 11.82 -2.80
C HIS A 15 -3.31 12.86 -2.13
N ALA A 16 -2.10 13.05 -2.66
CA ALA A 16 -1.17 14.05 -2.14
C ALA A 16 -1.72 15.46 -2.35
N ASP A 17 -2.30 15.76 -3.53
CA ASP A 17 -2.90 17.06 -3.82
C ASP A 17 -4.02 17.43 -2.84
N LEU A 18 -4.92 16.49 -2.56
CA LEU A 18 -6.06 16.72 -1.67
C LEU A 18 -5.64 16.87 -0.21
N VAL A 19 -4.68 16.05 0.25
CA VAL A 19 -4.16 16.18 1.63
C VAL A 19 -3.35 17.46 1.79
N GLU A 20 -2.57 17.88 0.80
CA GLU A 20 -1.86 19.18 0.81
C GLU A 20 -2.82 20.35 0.97
N ALA A 21 -3.95 20.33 0.27
CA ALA A 21 -4.99 21.34 0.42
C ALA A 21 -5.55 21.39 1.85
N ILE A 22 -5.88 20.24 2.44
CA ILE A 22 -6.40 20.16 3.82
C ILE A 22 -5.34 20.63 4.84
N LEU A 23 -4.06 20.27 4.65
CA LEU A 23 -2.97 20.76 5.49
C LEU A 23 -2.86 22.28 5.42
N ALA A 24 -2.95 22.87 4.22
CA ALA A 24 -2.89 24.31 4.00
C ALA A 24 -4.07 25.05 4.65
N GLU A 25 -5.29 24.53 4.50
CA GLU A 25 -6.50 25.07 5.14
C GLU A 25 -6.39 25.09 6.67
N ARG A 26 -5.60 24.18 7.24
CA ARG A 26 -5.33 24.10 8.68
C ARG A 26 -4.07 24.85 9.12
N GLY A 27 -3.48 25.66 8.24
CA GLY A 27 -2.34 26.52 8.55
C GLY A 27 -0.98 25.81 8.52
N HIS A 28 -0.88 24.62 7.91
CA HIS A 28 0.38 23.90 7.72
C HIS A 28 0.83 24.01 6.26
N ALA A 29 2.11 24.31 6.05
CA ALA A 29 2.73 24.37 4.72
C ALA A 29 3.63 23.15 4.51
N PRO A 30 3.11 22.05 3.93
CA PRO A 30 3.91 20.86 3.67
C PRO A 30 5.02 21.14 2.63
N PHE A 31 6.03 20.28 2.60
CA PHE A 31 6.99 20.22 1.49
C PHE A 31 6.75 18.91 0.76
N ARG A 32 6.47 18.95 -0.54
CA ARG A 32 6.29 17.76 -1.38
C ARG A 32 7.55 17.48 -2.19
N ILE A 33 7.98 16.22 -2.18
CA ILE A 33 8.97 15.65 -3.09
C ILE A 33 8.21 14.85 -4.15
N ASP A 34 8.27 15.33 -5.39
CA ASP A 34 7.82 14.63 -6.58
C ASP A 34 8.98 13.78 -7.11
N LEU A 35 8.94 12.47 -6.90
CA LEU A 35 10.00 11.53 -7.27
C LEU A 35 10.25 11.50 -8.79
N ASP A 36 9.20 11.68 -9.58
CA ASP A 36 9.21 11.82 -11.05
C ASP A 36 9.79 13.14 -11.57
N ALA A 37 10.21 14.02 -10.65
CA ALA A 37 11.01 15.20 -10.93
C ALA A 37 12.36 15.18 -10.18
N PHE A 38 12.59 14.20 -9.31
CA PHE A 38 13.82 14.07 -8.53
C PHE A 38 14.84 13.16 -9.25
N PRO A 39 16.15 13.48 -9.27
CA PRO A 39 16.77 14.67 -8.72
C PRO A 39 16.76 15.90 -9.66
N ARG A 40 16.29 15.79 -10.92
CA ARG A 40 16.38 16.86 -11.94
C ARG A 40 16.00 18.25 -11.42
N ASP A 41 14.87 18.34 -10.73
CA ASP A 41 14.26 19.61 -10.31
C ASP A 41 14.49 19.90 -8.81
N TYR A 42 15.44 19.19 -8.19
CA TYR A 42 15.72 19.30 -6.77
C TYR A 42 17.22 19.39 -6.50
N GLN A 43 17.57 19.91 -5.34
CA GLN A 43 18.91 19.77 -4.80
C GLN A 43 18.83 19.21 -3.39
N LEU A 44 19.47 18.05 -3.20
CA LEU A 44 19.65 17.39 -1.92
C LEU A 44 21.11 17.55 -1.49
N CYS A 45 21.33 17.84 -0.22
CA CYS A 45 22.66 18.01 0.33
C CYS A 45 22.68 17.47 1.76
N GLN A 46 23.60 16.54 2.04
CA GLN A 46 23.95 16.10 3.38
C GLN A 46 25.43 16.33 3.61
N HIS A 47 25.76 17.06 4.67
CA HIS A 47 27.13 17.23 5.14
C HIS A 47 27.28 16.44 6.43
N LEU A 48 28.25 15.52 6.48
CA LEU A 48 28.63 14.79 7.68
C LEU A 48 30.07 15.16 8.04
N LEU A 49 30.22 15.99 9.08
CA LEU A 49 31.51 16.45 9.58
C LEU A 49 31.51 16.36 11.10
N ASP A 50 32.61 15.87 11.68
CA ASP A 50 32.78 15.73 13.14
C ASP A 50 31.62 14.97 13.82
N GLY A 51 31.07 13.96 13.14
CA GLY A 51 29.94 13.16 13.63
C GLY A 51 28.57 13.86 13.61
N GLN A 52 28.48 15.07 13.05
CA GLN A 52 27.23 15.81 12.92
C GLN A 52 26.74 15.83 11.48
N ALA A 53 25.50 15.37 11.27
CA ALA A 53 24.82 15.45 10.00
C ALA A 53 24.03 16.76 9.89
N ARG A 54 24.17 17.46 8.76
CA ARG A 54 23.26 18.55 8.37
C ARG A 54 22.73 18.26 6.98
N SER A 55 21.42 18.11 6.90
CA SER A 55 20.74 17.76 5.66
C SER A 55 19.76 18.85 5.26
N ARG A 56 19.75 19.20 3.98
CA ARG A 56 18.83 20.19 3.42
C ARG A 56 18.39 19.80 2.02
N LEU A 57 17.18 20.22 1.66
CA LEU A 57 16.55 19.97 0.38
C LEU A 57 15.95 21.25 -0.17
N ARG A 58 15.95 21.46 -1.48
CA ARG A 58 15.16 22.51 -2.13
C ARG A 58 14.64 22.08 -3.49
N ARG A 59 13.57 22.73 -3.93
CA ARG A 59 13.06 22.68 -5.31
C ARG A 59 13.79 23.73 -6.15
N LEU A 60 14.09 23.44 -7.40
CA LEU A 60 14.71 24.35 -8.36
C LEU A 60 13.66 25.12 -9.16
N PRO A 61 14.02 26.30 -9.74
CA PRO A 61 15.32 26.97 -9.61
C PRO A 61 15.47 27.84 -8.35
N ASP A 62 14.36 28.24 -7.73
CA ASP A 62 14.26 29.34 -6.77
C ASP A 62 13.66 28.95 -5.42
N GLY A 63 13.40 27.66 -5.17
CA GLY A 63 12.90 27.18 -3.89
C GLY A 63 13.87 27.43 -2.74
N ASP A 64 13.33 27.81 -1.59
CA ASP A 64 14.08 27.95 -0.35
C ASP A 64 14.64 26.59 0.12
N TRP A 65 15.78 26.65 0.80
CA TRP A 65 16.33 25.48 1.47
C TRP A 65 15.47 25.10 2.68
N LEU A 66 14.92 23.89 2.66
CA LEU A 66 14.37 23.20 3.81
C LEU A 66 15.52 22.54 4.59
N ASP A 67 15.78 23.00 5.82
CA ASP A 67 16.56 22.23 6.80
C ASP A 67 15.73 21.02 7.22
N LEU A 68 16.21 19.80 6.97
CA LEU A 68 15.42 18.60 7.24
C LEU A 68 15.19 18.35 8.74
N ARG A 69 15.95 19.00 9.64
CA ARG A 69 15.64 18.99 11.09
C ARG A 69 14.32 19.69 11.42
N ALA A 70 13.81 20.52 10.51
CA ALA A 70 12.50 21.13 10.64
C ALA A 70 11.35 20.17 10.24
N VAL A 71 11.63 18.96 9.75
CA VAL A 71 10.59 17.97 9.43
C VAL A 71 10.16 17.24 10.71
N GLY A 72 8.85 17.12 10.91
CA GLY A 72 8.25 16.45 12.07
C GLY A 72 7.33 15.30 11.71
N ALA A 73 6.87 15.23 10.47
CA ALA A 73 6.16 14.07 9.95
C ALA A 73 6.52 13.82 8.49
N VAL A 74 6.56 12.56 8.09
CA VAL A 74 6.76 12.12 6.71
C VAL A 74 5.62 11.21 6.27
N TRP A 75 5.05 11.51 5.11
CA TRP A 75 4.14 10.63 4.40
C TRP A 75 4.82 10.10 3.13
N LEU A 76 5.32 8.86 3.18
CA LEU A 76 5.76 8.16 1.98
C LEU A 76 4.57 7.49 1.32
N ARG A 77 4.03 8.12 0.28
CA ARG A 77 2.73 7.77 -0.28
C ARG A 77 2.82 6.84 -1.49
N LYS A 78 3.59 7.23 -2.51
CA LYS A 78 3.79 6.47 -3.75
C LYS A 78 5.22 6.56 -4.23
N ALA A 79 5.69 5.46 -4.82
CA ALA A 79 6.93 5.42 -5.57
C ALA A 79 6.71 5.99 -6.98
N ALA A 80 7.79 6.38 -7.63
CA ALA A 80 7.83 6.79 -9.02
C ALA A 80 9.23 6.53 -9.58
N ASP A 81 9.33 6.47 -10.91
CA ASP A 81 10.63 6.59 -11.58
C ASP A 81 11.25 7.96 -11.32
N TYR A 82 12.57 8.02 -11.27
CA TYR A 82 13.32 9.26 -11.13
C TYR A 82 13.51 9.98 -12.46
N ALA A 83 13.74 11.29 -12.41
CA ALA A 83 14.05 12.12 -13.56
C ALA A 83 15.46 12.72 -13.49
N TYR A 84 16.15 12.71 -14.63
CA TYR A 84 17.52 13.23 -14.77
C TYR A 84 17.57 14.40 -15.75
N ALA A 85 18.59 15.24 -15.61
CA ALA A 85 18.82 16.35 -16.54
C ALA A 85 19.23 15.86 -17.94
N SER A 86 19.97 14.75 -18.02
CA SER A 86 20.33 14.12 -19.29
C SER A 86 19.15 13.31 -19.84
N ALA A 87 18.80 13.56 -21.10
CA ALA A 87 17.70 12.88 -21.78
C ALA A 87 18.10 11.53 -22.39
N ASP A 88 19.40 11.29 -22.56
CA ASP A 88 19.98 10.25 -23.41
C ASP A 88 20.89 9.26 -22.66
N LEU A 89 20.62 9.01 -21.37
CA LEU A 89 21.30 7.98 -20.60
C LEU A 89 21.14 6.59 -21.24
N THR A 90 22.25 5.87 -21.40
CA THR A 90 22.25 4.45 -21.79
C THR A 90 21.52 3.60 -20.73
N PRO A 91 21.09 2.36 -21.05
CA PRO A 91 20.39 1.51 -20.09
C PRO A 91 21.18 1.27 -18.78
N GLN A 92 22.49 1.07 -18.88
CA GLN A 92 23.35 0.88 -17.71
C GLN A 92 23.48 2.16 -16.86
N GLU A 93 23.63 3.32 -17.50
CA GLU A 93 23.69 4.61 -16.79
C GLU A 93 22.37 4.94 -16.10
N ARG A 94 21.23 4.65 -16.74
CA ARG A 94 19.90 4.84 -16.15
C ARG A 94 19.70 3.95 -14.93
N ALA A 95 20.04 2.67 -15.02
CA ALA A 95 19.94 1.74 -13.91
C ALA A 95 20.86 2.16 -12.75
N TYR A 96 22.10 2.55 -13.04
CA TYR A 96 23.01 3.09 -12.02
C TYR A 96 22.44 4.36 -11.37
N ALA A 97 21.96 5.32 -12.16
CA ALA A 97 21.39 6.56 -11.66
C ALA A 97 20.16 6.32 -10.78
N GLN A 98 19.29 5.35 -11.12
CA GLN A 98 18.13 4.98 -10.30
C GLN A 98 18.56 4.46 -8.93
N LEU A 99 19.52 3.53 -8.90
CA LEU A 99 20.06 2.98 -7.65
C LEU A 99 20.74 4.05 -6.79
N GLU A 100 21.58 4.90 -7.37
CA GLU A 100 22.26 5.99 -6.65
C GLU A 100 21.27 7.03 -6.12
N THR A 101 20.24 7.36 -6.91
CA THR A 101 19.21 8.32 -6.49
C THR A 101 18.41 7.81 -5.30
N GLU A 102 18.00 6.54 -5.36
CA GLU A 102 17.28 5.89 -4.26
C GLU A 102 18.14 5.83 -3.00
N GLN A 103 19.41 5.43 -3.12
CA GLN A 103 20.36 5.44 -2.00
C GLN A 103 20.55 6.85 -1.44
N ALA A 104 20.74 7.86 -2.28
CA ALA A 104 20.97 9.24 -1.83
C ALA A 104 19.77 9.82 -1.09
N ILE A 105 18.55 9.69 -1.61
CA ILE A 105 17.37 10.27 -0.97
C ILE A 105 17.03 9.52 0.33
N PHE A 106 16.98 8.18 0.31
CA PHE A 106 16.55 7.43 1.50
C PHE A 106 17.62 7.33 2.58
N SER A 107 18.92 7.38 2.24
CA SER A 107 19.98 7.49 3.26
C SER A 107 19.87 8.80 4.05
N VAL A 108 19.41 9.88 3.42
CA VAL A 108 19.15 11.14 4.12
C VAL A 108 17.84 11.07 4.91
N LEU A 109 16.76 10.60 4.28
CA LEU A 109 15.44 10.57 4.92
C LEU A 109 15.37 9.62 6.12
N TYR A 110 16.03 8.46 6.10
CA TYR A 110 16.03 7.53 7.23
C TYR A 110 16.77 8.05 8.46
N THR A 111 17.48 9.18 8.36
CA THR A 111 18.07 9.85 9.54
C THR A 111 17.09 10.74 10.29
N LEU A 112 15.87 10.94 9.76
CA LEU A 112 14.88 11.83 10.35
C LEU A 112 14.18 11.16 11.54
N ASP A 113 14.45 11.70 12.73
CA ASP A 113 13.73 11.38 13.96
C ASP A 113 12.41 12.18 14.00
N CYS A 114 11.38 11.58 13.40
CA CYS A 114 10.08 12.20 13.19
C CYS A 114 8.98 11.14 13.05
N TYR A 115 7.73 11.58 13.01
CA TYR A 115 6.61 10.68 12.75
C TYR A 115 6.61 10.19 11.29
N TRP A 116 6.29 8.91 11.06
CA TRP A 116 6.18 8.35 9.72
C TRP A 116 4.81 7.69 9.51
N LEU A 117 4.17 7.97 8.38
CA LEU A 117 2.92 7.33 7.97
C LEU A 117 3.12 6.51 6.67
N SER A 118 3.72 5.32 6.66
CA SER A 118 4.45 4.64 7.73
C SER A 118 5.95 4.60 7.38
N HIS A 119 6.80 4.16 8.31
CA HIS A 119 8.24 4.06 8.04
C HIS A 119 8.53 2.95 7.00
N PRO A 120 9.40 3.16 6.00
CA PRO A 120 9.56 2.19 4.90
C PRO A 120 10.13 0.83 5.31
N LEU A 121 10.96 0.79 6.35
CA LEU A 121 11.42 -0.48 6.95
C LEU A 121 10.25 -1.33 7.47
N ALA A 122 9.24 -0.70 8.08
CA ALA A 122 8.03 -1.38 8.54
C ALA A 122 7.15 -1.81 7.36
N LEU A 123 7.00 -0.94 6.34
CA LEU A 123 6.26 -1.26 5.11
C LEU A 123 6.80 -2.54 4.46
N ARG A 124 8.12 -2.72 4.41
CA ARG A 124 8.75 -3.90 3.80
C ARG A 124 8.36 -5.20 4.51
N GLY A 125 8.32 -5.19 5.84
CA GLY A 125 7.92 -6.36 6.64
C GLY A 125 6.46 -6.76 6.42
N ALA A 126 5.60 -5.78 6.13
CA ALA A 126 4.17 -5.98 5.96
C ALA A 126 3.73 -6.34 4.53
N GLN A 127 4.64 -6.64 3.59
CA GLN A 127 4.30 -6.99 2.20
C GLN A 127 4.15 -8.48 1.93
N TRP A 128 4.54 -9.34 2.88
CA TRP A 128 4.64 -10.78 2.66
C TRP A 128 3.32 -11.49 2.96
N LYS A 129 2.52 -11.78 1.93
CA LYS A 129 1.15 -12.34 2.09
C LYS A 129 1.07 -13.61 2.94
N GLY A 130 2.02 -14.53 2.79
CA GLY A 130 2.07 -15.74 3.61
C GLY A 130 2.23 -15.43 5.10
N GLU A 131 3.14 -14.51 5.43
CA GLU A 131 3.37 -14.05 6.81
C GLU A 131 2.16 -13.26 7.35
N GLN A 132 1.51 -12.44 6.52
CA GLN A 132 0.28 -11.74 6.91
C GLN A 132 -0.83 -12.70 7.33
N LEU A 133 -1.06 -13.77 6.57
CA LEU A 133 -2.08 -14.77 6.88
C LEU A 133 -1.75 -15.52 8.18
N GLU A 134 -0.49 -15.93 8.36
CA GLU A 134 -0.05 -16.60 9.58
C GLU A 134 -0.16 -15.67 10.81
N ARG A 135 0.24 -14.41 10.66
CA ARG A 135 0.10 -13.40 11.71
C ARG A 135 -1.36 -13.15 12.05
N ALA A 136 -2.22 -12.96 11.05
CA ALA A 136 -3.65 -12.74 11.26
C ALA A 136 -4.28 -13.90 12.02
N ALA A 137 -3.96 -15.15 11.65
CA ALA A 137 -4.42 -16.34 12.36
C ALA A 137 -3.96 -16.36 13.83
N ARG A 138 -2.68 -16.05 14.10
CA ARG A 138 -2.16 -15.95 15.49
C ARG A 138 -2.82 -14.86 16.31
N MET A 139 -3.35 -13.83 15.65
CA MET A 139 -4.10 -12.73 16.28
C MET A 139 -5.62 -13.02 16.37
N GLY A 140 -6.05 -14.22 16.00
CA GLY A 140 -7.42 -14.68 16.14
C GLY A 140 -8.35 -14.32 14.98
N PHE A 141 -7.83 -13.93 13.81
CA PHE A 141 -8.67 -13.87 12.61
C PHE A 141 -8.96 -15.27 12.07
N CYS A 142 -10.16 -15.46 11.52
CA CYS A 142 -10.36 -16.49 10.51
C CYS A 142 -9.59 -16.09 9.25
N VAL A 143 -8.89 -17.05 8.64
CA VAL A 143 -8.16 -16.88 7.37
C VAL A 143 -8.51 -18.05 6.44
N PRO A 144 -8.50 -17.86 5.11
CA PRO A 144 -8.76 -18.96 4.19
C PRO A 144 -7.65 -20.01 4.27
N ALA A 145 -8.01 -21.28 4.09
CA ALA A 145 -7.01 -22.30 3.83
C ALA A 145 -6.16 -21.85 2.63
N THR A 146 -4.84 -21.93 2.75
CA THR A 146 -3.90 -21.36 1.78
C THR A 146 -2.76 -22.34 1.52
N LEU A 147 -2.39 -22.50 0.25
CA LEU A 147 -1.21 -23.21 -0.21
C LEU A 147 -0.30 -22.24 -0.97
N ILE A 148 1.00 -22.25 -0.63
CA ILE A 148 2.05 -21.66 -1.46
C ILE A 148 2.97 -22.80 -1.86
N SER A 149 2.98 -23.17 -3.15
CA SER A 149 3.78 -24.29 -3.65
C SER A 149 4.12 -24.13 -5.13
N ASN A 150 5.24 -24.73 -5.53
CA ASN A 150 5.62 -24.97 -6.93
C ASN A 150 5.52 -26.46 -7.30
N VAL A 151 4.78 -27.26 -6.52
CA VAL A 151 4.61 -28.70 -6.72
C VAL A 151 3.16 -28.99 -7.11
N ALA A 152 2.93 -29.52 -8.31
CA ALA A 152 1.60 -29.82 -8.83
C ALA A 152 0.79 -30.76 -7.91
N ASP A 153 1.44 -31.77 -7.32
CA ASP A 153 0.79 -32.72 -6.42
C ASP A 153 0.32 -32.07 -5.11
N ASP A 154 1.02 -31.05 -4.60
CA ASP A 154 0.56 -30.29 -3.44
C ASP A 154 -0.75 -29.56 -3.77
N VAL A 155 -0.89 -29.01 -4.98
CA VAL A 155 -2.12 -28.33 -5.43
C VAL A 155 -3.28 -29.32 -5.51
N ARG A 156 -3.05 -30.52 -6.05
CA ARG A 156 -4.06 -31.60 -6.09
C ARG A 156 -4.48 -32.02 -4.68
N ALA A 157 -3.51 -32.25 -3.80
CA ALA A 157 -3.76 -32.62 -2.41
C ALA A 157 -4.53 -31.52 -1.67
N PHE A 158 -4.13 -30.26 -1.85
CA PHE A 158 -4.79 -29.10 -1.26
C PHE A 158 -6.24 -28.95 -1.75
N ARG A 159 -6.47 -29.07 -3.06
CA ARG A 159 -7.83 -29.06 -3.63
C ARG A 159 -8.70 -30.14 -3.01
N SER A 160 -8.16 -31.35 -2.85
CA SER A 160 -8.90 -32.45 -2.22
C SER A 160 -9.17 -32.19 -0.75
N ALA A 161 -8.24 -31.59 -0.01
CA ALA A 161 -8.38 -31.29 1.41
C ALA A 161 -9.40 -30.18 1.69
N VAL A 162 -9.48 -29.15 0.82
CA VAL A 162 -10.49 -28.09 0.89
C VAL A 162 -11.88 -28.63 0.60
N GLY A 163 -12.01 -29.62 -0.31
CA GLY A 163 -13.30 -30.22 -0.65
C GLY A 163 -14.26 -29.30 -1.42
N GLY A 164 -13.75 -28.18 -1.94
CA GLY A 164 -14.52 -27.12 -2.60
C GLY A 164 -13.68 -26.30 -3.58
N PRO A 165 -14.28 -25.27 -4.23
CA PRO A 165 -13.57 -24.37 -5.14
C PRO A 165 -12.31 -23.77 -4.51
N ILE A 166 -11.25 -23.64 -5.32
CA ILE A 166 -10.04 -22.91 -4.94
C ILE A 166 -9.80 -21.77 -5.94
N ILE A 167 -9.10 -20.75 -5.48
CA ILE A 167 -8.70 -19.59 -6.28
C ILE A 167 -7.18 -19.51 -6.37
N PHE A 168 -6.69 -19.02 -7.50
CA PHE A 168 -5.33 -18.55 -7.68
C PHE A 168 -5.25 -17.05 -7.40
N LYS A 169 -4.16 -16.62 -6.76
CA LYS A 169 -3.85 -15.20 -6.54
C LYS A 169 -2.38 -14.91 -6.85
N SER A 170 -2.14 -13.75 -7.46
CA SER A 170 -0.80 -13.19 -7.54
C SER A 170 -0.30 -12.77 -6.14
N MET A 171 0.94 -13.15 -5.83
CA MET A 171 1.56 -12.86 -4.54
C MET A 171 2.18 -11.45 -4.48
N SER A 172 2.76 -10.96 -5.57
CA SER A 172 3.43 -9.66 -5.63
C SER A 172 2.46 -8.55 -6.04
N THR A 173 1.99 -8.58 -7.28
CA THR A 173 1.07 -7.61 -7.85
C THR A 173 0.15 -8.26 -8.89
N PRO A 174 -1.14 -7.87 -8.98
CA PRO A 174 -2.01 -8.32 -10.05
C PRO A 174 -1.63 -7.75 -11.41
N SER A 175 -0.75 -6.74 -11.51
CA SER A 175 -0.36 -6.13 -12.78
C SER A 175 0.70 -6.90 -13.58
N LEU A 176 1.09 -8.12 -13.14
CA LEU A 176 2.10 -8.94 -13.82
C LEU A 176 3.43 -8.20 -14.09
N ALA A 177 3.88 -7.41 -13.12
CA ALA A 177 5.07 -6.57 -13.24
C ALA A 177 5.05 -5.60 -14.45
N ALA A 178 3.86 -5.15 -14.87
CA ALA A 178 3.72 -4.21 -15.98
C ALA A 178 4.60 -2.94 -15.85
N GLU A 179 4.90 -2.51 -14.63
CA GLU A 179 5.78 -1.35 -14.38
C GLU A 179 7.25 -1.60 -14.75
N ALA A 180 7.68 -2.85 -14.82
CA ALA A 180 9.05 -3.24 -15.20
C ALA A 180 9.19 -3.57 -16.71
N VAL A 181 8.11 -3.43 -17.48
CA VAL A 181 8.05 -3.85 -18.88
C VAL A 181 7.47 -2.73 -19.74
N ASP A 182 8.10 -2.46 -20.88
CA ASP A 182 7.62 -1.46 -21.83
C ASP A 182 6.21 -1.77 -22.30
N ALA A 183 5.38 -0.72 -22.44
CA ALA A 183 3.96 -0.88 -22.76
C ALA A 183 3.70 -1.68 -24.05
N ALA A 184 4.60 -1.60 -25.03
CA ALA A 184 4.52 -2.34 -26.29
C ALA A 184 4.81 -3.84 -26.15
N GLU A 185 5.50 -4.25 -25.08
CA GLU A 185 5.89 -5.65 -24.82
C GLU A 185 4.93 -6.35 -23.84
N ARG A 186 3.95 -5.63 -23.28
CA ARG A 186 2.97 -6.19 -22.34
C ARG A 186 1.95 -7.05 -23.09
N ILE A 187 1.79 -8.30 -22.64
CA ILE A 187 0.87 -9.27 -23.25
C ILE A 187 -0.47 -9.42 -22.51
N SER A 188 -0.60 -8.82 -21.32
CA SER A 188 -1.84 -8.82 -20.51
C SER A 188 -1.91 -7.57 -19.63
N GLY A 189 -3.14 -7.14 -19.30
CA GLY A 189 -3.39 -6.05 -18.37
C GLY A 189 -3.27 -6.44 -16.89
N GLY A 190 -3.17 -7.74 -16.59
CA GLY A 190 -3.02 -8.27 -15.24
C GLY A 190 -3.70 -9.62 -15.03
N ILE A 191 -3.58 -10.15 -13.81
CA ILE A 191 -4.29 -11.33 -13.32
C ILE A 191 -4.96 -11.00 -11.98
N GLY A 192 -6.30 -11.02 -11.99
CA GLY A 192 -7.12 -10.87 -10.80
C GLY A 192 -7.15 -12.15 -9.96
N THR A 193 -8.01 -12.18 -8.95
CA THR A 193 -8.32 -13.44 -8.25
C THR A 193 -9.11 -14.33 -9.21
N THR A 194 -8.62 -15.53 -9.47
CA THR A 194 -9.19 -16.41 -10.50
C THR A 194 -9.60 -17.74 -9.89
N ILE A 195 -10.85 -18.17 -10.13
CA ILE A 195 -11.28 -19.53 -9.79
C ILE A 195 -10.47 -20.51 -10.64
N VAL A 196 -9.86 -21.49 -9.98
CA VAL A 196 -9.15 -22.57 -10.68
C VAL A 196 -10.18 -23.54 -11.22
N ASP A 197 -10.34 -23.53 -12.54
CA ASP A 197 -11.23 -24.44 -13.26
C ASP A 197 -10.53 -25.79 -13.58
N GLU A 198 -11.28 -26.71 -14.17
CA GLU A 198 -10.77 -28.05 -14.48
C GLU A 198 -9.64 -28.00 -15.52
N ALA A 199 -9.73 -27.11 -16.51
CA ALA A 199 -8.69 -26.96 -17.53
C ALA A 199 -7.36 -26.48 -16.91
N MET A 200 -7.42 -25.61 -15.90
CA MET A 200 -6.23 -25.22 -15.14
C MET A 200 -5.67 -26.38 -14.30
N LEU A 201 -6.54 -27.22 -13.70
CA LEU A 201 -6.12 -28.42 -12.95
C LEU A 201 -5.48 -29.49 -13.83
N GLU A 202 -5.93 -29.62 -15.08
CA GLU A 202 -5.32 -30.49 -16.09
C GLU A 202 -3.92 -30.00 -16.53
N ASN A 203 -3.63 -28.71 -16.36
CA ASN A 203 -2.37 -28.07 -16.77
C ASN A 203 -1.48 -27.64 -15.59
N LEU A 204 -1.51 -28.37 -14.47
CA LEU A 204 -0.74 -28.03 -13.26
C LEU A 204 0.79 -28.13 -13.43
N ASP A 205 1.31 -28.69 -14.53
CA ASP A 205 2.75 -28.72 -14.79
C ASP A 205 3.35 -27.30 -14.84
N ALA A 206 2.56 -26.29 -15.22
CA ALA A 206 2.95 -24.88 -15.20
C ALA A 206 3.27 -24.35 -13.78
N VAL A 207 2.76 -24.99 -12.72
CA VAL A 207 3.09 -24.66 -11.33
C VAL A 207 4.55 -24.97 -11.01
N GLY A 208 5.22 -25.84 -11.79
CA GLY A 208 6.65 -26.12 -11.63
C GLY A 208 7.57 -24.94 -11.98
N GLU A 209 7.08 -23.98 -12.77
CA GLU A 209 7.87 -22.83 -13.24
C GLU A 209 8.15 -21.79 -12.13
N LEU A 210 7.24 -21.67 -11.16
CA LEU A 210 7.35 -20.74 -10.03
C LEU A 210 6.41 -21.12 -8.88
N SER A 211 6.71 -20.69 -7.66
CA SER A 211 5.77 -20.84 -6.54
C SER A 211 4.50 -20.03 -6.79
N CYS A 212 3.36 -20.69 -6.66
CA CYS A 212 2.02 -20.15 -6.85
C CYS A 212 1.26 -20.10 -5.52
N GLN A 213 0.36 -19.12 -5.36
CA GLN A 213 -0.54 -19.06 -4.21
C GLN A 213 -1.95 -19.50 -4.60
N PHE A 214 -2.42 -20.54 -3.93
CA PHE A 214 -3.80 -21.02 -4.00
C PHE A 214 -4.49 -20.81 -2.66
N GLN A 215 -5.77 -20.46 -2.68
CA GLN A 215 -6.60 -20.35 -1.48
C GLN A 215 -7.92 -21.06 -1.67
N GLU A 216 -8.53 -21.49 -0.58
CA GLU A 216 -9.94 -21.83 -0.54
C GLU A 216 -10.79 -20.65 -1.05
N TYR A 217 -11.74 -20.94 -1.92
CA TYR A 217 -12.78 -19.97 -2.24
C TYR A 217 -13.86 -20.01 -1.18
N ILE A 218 -13.97 -18.90 -0.43
CA ILE A 218 -15.00 -18.74 0.60
C ILE A 218 -16.15 -17.92 0.01
N ALA A 219 -17.36 -18.49 0.05
CA ALA A 219 -18.57 -17.77 -0.32
C ALA A 219 -18.77 -16.57 0.62
N LYS A 220 -19.04 -15.41 0.04
CA LYS A 220 -19.13 -14.13 0.75
C LYS A 220 -20.47 -13.46 0.49
N GLN A 221 -21.06 -12.91 1.54
CA GLN A 221 -22.22 -12.02 1.44
C GLN A 221 -21.79 -10.63 0.94
N TYR A 222 -20.64 -10.15 1.42
CA TYR A 222 -20.04 -8.88 1.02
C TYR A 222 -18.56 -8.84 1.40
N GLU A 223 -17.86 -7.81 0.91
CA GLU A 223 -16.47 -7.52 1.25
C GLU A 223 -16.40 -6.30 2.15
N LEU A 224 -15.33 -6.20 2.94
CA LEU A 224 -15.03 -5.08 3.80
C LEU A 224 -13.68 -4.52 3.41
N ARG A 225 -13.67 -3.26 3.00
CA ARG A 225 -12.47 -2.45 2.84
C ARG A 225 -12.27 -1.65 4.12
N ILE A 226 -11.29 -2.03 4.91
CA ILE A 226 -10.99 -1.41 6.21
C ILE A 226 -9.70 -0.63 6.08
N THR A 227 -9.71 0.66 6.38
CA THR A 227 -8.53 1.52 6.33
C THR A 227 -8.20 2.00 7.75
N VAL A 228 -7.01 1.65 8.23
CA VAL A 228 -6.43 2.15 9.47
C VAL A 228 -5.56 3.36 9.14
N ILE A 229 -5.74 4.45 9.88
CA ILE A 229 -4.98 5.70 9.78
C ILE A 229 -4.67 6.17 11.20
N GLY A 230 -3.39 6.08 11.59
CA GLY A 230 -2.97 6.25 12.97
C GLY A 230 -3.77 5.34 13.91
N LYS A 231 -4.59 5.95 14.77
CA LYS A 231 -5.46 5.26 15.74
C LYS A 231 -6.90 5.12 15.27
N GLN A 232 -7.23 5.65 14.10
CA GLN A 232 -8.58 5.64 13.55
C GLN A 232 -8.74 4.47 12.58
N LEU A 233 -9.97 3.96 12.49
CA LEU A 233 -10.34 2.89 11.58
C LEU A 233 -11.64 3.26 10.86
N PHE A 234 -11.61 3.14 9.54
CA PHE A 234 -12.73 3.37 8.65
C PHE A 234 -13.07 2.07 7.93
N ALA A 235 -14.34 1.68 7.91
CA ALA A 235 -14.76 0.46 7.23
C ALA A 235 -15.85 0.77 6.21
N ALA A 236 -15.66 0.30 4.98
CA ALA A 236 -16.67 0.32 3.94
C ALA A 236 -17.07 -1.11 3.58
N ARG A 237 -18.37 -1.35 3.50
CA ARG A 237 -18.96 -2.56 2.94
C ARG A 237 -19.08 -2.40 1.43
N LEU A 238 -18.60 -3.41 0.71
CA LEU A 238 -18.69 -3.55 -0.74
C LEU A 238 -19.67 -4.69 -1.05
N TYR A 239 -20.81 -4.38 -1.67
CA TYR A 239 -21.81 -5.38 -2.04
C TYR A 239 -21.40 -6.08 -3.34
N SER A 240 -20.28 -6.82 -3.31
CA SER A 240 -19.67 -7.43 -4.50
C SER A 240 -20.54 -8.49 -5.19
N GLN A 241 -21.60 -8.96 -4.52
CA GLN A 241 -22.60 -9.87 -5.09
C GLN A 241 -23.70 -9.14 -5.92
N ASP A 242 -23.74 -7.81 -5.90
CA ASP A 242 -24.71 -7.03 -6.70
C ASP A 242 -24.43 -7.13 -8.21
N ASP A 243 -23.20 -7.52 -8.61
CA ASP A 243 -22.80 -7.75 -10.00
C ASP A 243 -21.93 -9.01 -10.11
N ALA A 244 -22.19 -9.85 -11.12
CA ALA A 244 -21.46 -11.10 -11.32
C ALA A 244 -19.96 -10.88 -11.59
N ARG A 245 -19.58 -9.74 -12.17
CA ARG A 245 -18.17 -9.39 -12.47
C ARG A 245 -17.34 -9.20 -11.20
N THR A 246 -17.98 -8.80 -10.11
CA THR A 246 -17.33 -8.55 -8.81
C THR A 246 -17.49 -9.69 -7.81
N ALA A 247 -18.28 -10.71 -8.14
CA ALA A 247 -18.64 -11.76 -7.19
C ALA A 247 -17.41 -12.52 -6.65
N ILE A 248 -16.39 -12.74 -7.49
CA ILE A 248 -15.11 -13.35 -7.09
C ILE A 248 -14.14 -12.30 -6.56
N ASP A 249 -14.07 -11.13 -7.20
CA ASP A 249 -13.08 -10.09 -6.96
C ASP A 249 -13.71 -8.70 -7.15
N SER A 250 -13.82 -7.89 -6.10
CA SER A 250 -14.52 -6.60 -6.16
C SER A 250 -13.80 -5.52 -6.99
N ARG A 251 -12.63 -5.81 -7.55
CA ARG A 251 -11.76 -4.80 -8.18
C ARG A 251 -12.17 -4.38 -9.59
N ASP A 252 -13.29 -4.89 -10.13
CA ASP A 252 -13.90 -4.32 -11.34
C ASP A 252 -14.67 -3.04 -11.00
N MET A 253 -13.98 -1.90 -11.06
CA MET A 253 -14.54 -0.59 -10.76
C MET A 253 -15.59 -0.10 -11.77
N SER A 254 -15.78 -0.81 -12.90
CA SER A 254 -16.86 -0.51 -13.86
C SER A 254 -18.20 -1.14 -13.46
N ALA A 255 -18.20 -2.03 -12.46
CA ALA A 255 -19.41 -2.65 -11.95
C ALA A 255 -20.18 -1.70 -11.01
N PRO A 256 -21.50 -1.53 -11.22
CA PRO A 256 -22.33 -0.63 -10.41
C PRO A 256 -22.73 -1.30 -9.07
N ILE A 257 -21.75 -1.68 -8.26
CA ILE A 257 -22.02 -2.25 -6.93
C ILE A 257 -22.18 -1.15 -5.87
N ARG A 258 -22.97 -1.43 -4.84
CA ARG A 258 -23.17 -0.49 -3.73
C ARG A 258 -21.97 -0.49 -2.78
N TYR A 259 -21.73 0.68 -2.19
CA TYR A 259 -20.74 0.92 -1.14
C TYR A 259 -21.42 1.64 0.03
N GLU A 260 -21.18 1.18 1.25
CA GLU A 260 -21.79 1.78 2.44
C GLU A 260 -20.79 1.81 3.59
N ALA A 261 -20.89 2.80 4.47
CA ALA A 261 -20.11 2.81 5.71
C ALA A 261 -20.54 1.63 6.59
N ALA A 262 -19.57 0.96 7.20
CA ALA A 262 -19.81 -0.20 8.04
C ALA A 262 -19.34 0.07 9.48
N ALA A 263 -20.16 -0.31 10.45
CA ALA A 263 -19.72 -0.48 11.83
C ALA A 263 -19.24 -1.93 12.00
N LEU A 264 -18.06 -2.09 12.60
CA LEU A 264 -17.51 -3.41 12.93
C LEU A 264 -17.82 -3.75 14.38
N PRO A 265 -18.02 -5.04 14.71
CA PRO A 265 -17.94 -5.49 16.10
C PRO A 265 -16.62 -5.05 16.72
N GLU A 266 -16.65 -4.61 17.98
CA GLU A 266 -15.48 -4.02 18.65
C GLU A 266 -14.26 -4.95 18.64
N GLU A 267 -14.48 -6.25 18.79
CA GLU A 267 -13.42 -7.26 18.71
C GLU A 267 -12.73 -7.27 17.33
N ILE A 268 -13.49 -7.21 16.23
CA ILE A 268 -12.93 -7.16 14.87
C ILE A 268 -12.20 -5.83 14.66
N ARG A 269 -12.80 -4.72 15.11
CA ARG A 269 -12.19 -3.39 15.04
C ARG A 269 -10.83 -3.35 15.73
N GLN A 270 -10.77 -3.82 16.98
CA GLN A 270 -9.52 -3.83 17.75
C GLN A 270 -8.49 -4.76 17.10
N ARG A 271 -8.89 -5.94 16.63
CA ARG A 271 -7.99 -6.87 15.94
C ARG A 271 -7.39 -6.28 14.66
N CYS A 272 -8.17 -5.51 13.89
CA CYS A 272 -7.67 -4.81 12.70
C CYS A 272 -6.65 -3.72 13.05
N LEU A 273 -6.91 -2.93 14.10
CA LEU A 273 -5.96 -1.93 14.61
C LEU A 273 -4.65 -2.60 15.06
N ASP A 274 -4.76 -3.61 15.93
CA ASP A 274 -3.62 -4.34 16.46
C ASP A 274 -2.80 -4.99 15.34
N PHE A 275 -3.46 -5.55 14.31
CA PHE A 275 -2.78 -6.18 13.19
C PHE A 275 -1.87 -5.19 12.44
N VAL A 276 -2.40 -4.01 12.09
CA VAL A 276 -1.61 -2.97 11.41
C VAL A 276 -0.47 -2.48 12.31
N HIS A 277 -0.77 -2.17 13.58
CA HIS A 277 0.24 -1.68 14.53
C HIS A 277 1.30 -2.73 14.88
N SER A 278 1.00 -4.03 14.78
CA SER A 278 1.96 -5.10 15.02
C SER A 278 3.13 -5.14 14.02
N TYR A 279 3.00 -4.46 12.88
CA TYR A 279 4.10 -4.26 11.92
C TYR A 279 4.89 -2.98 12.16
N GLY A 280 4.49 -2.15 13.14
CA GLY A 280 4.99 -0.78 13.28
C GLY A 280 4.46 0.15 12.18
N LEU A 281 3.29 -0.17 11.61
CA LEU A 281 2.62 0.68 10.64
C LEU A 281 1.59 1.59 11.32
N GLU A 282 1.44 2.78 10.77
CA GLU A 282 0.39 3.74 11.12
C GLU A 282 -0.70 3.78 10.03
N TYR A 283 -0.50 3.07 8.93
CA TYR A 283 -1.48 2.97 7.84
C TYR A 283 -1.57 1.54 7.32
N GLY A 284 -2.78 1.09 7.03
CA GLY A 284 -3.02 -0.18 6.35
C GLY A 284 -4.43 -0.24 5.78
N ALA A 285 -4.56 -0.75 4.56
CA ALA A 285 -5.85 -1.05 3.95
C ALA A 285 -6.05 -2.57 3.97
N LEU A 286 -6.85 -3.05 4.92
CA LEU A 286 -7.20 -4.46 5.07
C LEU A 286 -8.40 -4.81 4.21
N ASP A 287 -8.34 -5.98 3.61
CA ASP A 287 -9.45 -6.59 2.88
C ASP A 287 -9.95 -7.80 3.68
N LEU A 288 -11.21 -7.73 4.10
CA LEU A 288 -11.93 -8.82 4.76
C LEU A 288 -13.15 -9.20 3.92
N ILE A 289 -13.65 -10.41 4.13
CA ILE A 289 -14.98 -10.82 3.63
C ILE A 289 -15.86 -11.22 4.80
N VAL A 290 -17.17 -11.11 4.59
CA VAL A 290 -18.16 -11.63 5.54
C VAL A 290 -18.93 -12.75 4.86
N THR A 291 -18.94 -13.93 5.48
CA THR A 291 -19.67 -15.09 4.96
C THR A 291 -21.19 -14.91 5.11
N PRO A 292 -22.03 -15.66 4.38
CA PRO A 292 -23.48 -15.67 4.61
C PRO A 292 -23.89 -16.02 6.06
N GLN A 293 -23.01 -16.67 6.81
CA GLN A 293 -23.18 -17.03 8.22
C GLN A 293 -22.74 -15.90 9.18
N GLY A 294 -22.18 -14.80 8.66
CA GLY A 294 -21.74 -13.66 9.44
C GLY A 294 -20.31 -13.76 9.98
N GLU A 295 -19.49 -14.68 9.47
CA GLU A 295 -18.10 -14.83 9.90
C GLU A 295 -17.19 -13.85 9.15
N TYR A 296 -16.25 -13.22 9.86
CA TYR A 296 -15.29 -12.27 9.31
C TYR A 296 -13.99 -12.99 8.99
N VAL A 297 -13.61 -13.00 7.71
CA VAL A 297 -12.40 -13.68 7.22
C VAL A 297 -11.42 -12.64 6.68
N PHE A 298 -10.20 -12.63 7.22
CA PHE A 298 -9.10 -11.79 6.75
C PHE A 298 -8.51 -12.34 5.46
N LEU A 299 -8.31 -11.47 4.45
CA LEU A 299 -7.71 -11.84 3.17
C LEU A 299 -6.29 -11.31 3.03
N GLU A 300 -6.11 -9.99 3.16
CA GLU A 300 -4.80 -9.35 3.05
C GLU A 300 -4.79 -7.97 3.71
N ASN A 301 -3.59 -7.46 3.94
CA ASN A 301 -3.34 -6.05 4.23
C ASN A 301 -2.50 -5.45 3.09
N ASN A 302 -2.92 -4.29 2.61
CA ASN A 302 -2.16 -3.46 1.70
C ASN A 302 -1.61 -2.22 2.44
N PRO A 303 -0.32 -2.23 2.84
CA PRO A 303 0.30 -1.15 3.62
C PRO A 303 0.38 0.21 2.91
N VAL A 304 0.06 0.26 1.61
CA VAL A 304 0.03 1.50 0.80
C VAL A 304 -1.22 1.55 -0.08
N GLY A 305 -2.27 0.85 0.34
CA GLY A 305 -3.50 0.68 -0.42
C GLY A 305 -4.17 2.00 -0.77
N GLN A 306 -4.96 2.01 -1.85
CA GLN A 306 -5.77 3.16 -2.22
C GLN A 306 -6.97 3.29 -1.27
N PHE A 307 -7.22 4.49 -0.74
CA PHE A 307 -8.41 4.80 0.08
C PHE A 307 -9.36 5.84 -0.54
N LEU A 308 -8.87 6.76 -1.39
CA LEU A 308 -9.66 7.87 -1.94
C LEU A 308 -10.95 7.42 -2.65
N TYR A 309 -10.91 6.38 -3.47
CA TYR A 309 -12.10 5.88 -4.16
C TYR A 309 -13.19 5.44 -3.16
N VAL A 310 -12.79 4.90 -2.00
CA VAL A 310 -13.72 4.49 -0.95
C VAL A 310 -14.39 5.71 -0.34
N GLN A 311 -13.63 6.76 -0.03
CA GLN A 311 -14.21 8.02 0.47
C GLN A 311 -15.09 8.70 -0.58
N GLN A 312 -14.73 8.65 -1.86
CA GLN A 312 -15.56 9.19 -2.94
C GLN A 312 -16.92 8.47 -3.04
N LEU A 313 -16.92 7.15 -2.88
CA LEU A 313 -18.14 6.33 -2.92
C LEU A 313 -18.90 6.34 -1.60
N VAL A 314 -18.21 6.59 -0.48
CA VAL A 314 -18.77 6.66 0.88
C VAL A 314 -18.28 7.94 1.57
N PRO A 315 -18.84 9.12 1.24
CA PRO A 315 -18.36 10.42 1.76
C PRO A 315 -18.40 10.57 3.28
N ALA A 316 -19.15 9.72 3.98
CA ALA A 316 -19.21 9.68 5.43
C ALA A 316 -17.92 9.15 6.10
N LEU A 317 -16.93 8.67 5.33
CA LEU A 317 -15.64 8.20 5.82
C LEU A 317 -14.53 9.25 5.54
N PRO A 318 -14.25 10.18 6.48
CA PRO A 318 -13.34 11.32 6.27
C PRO A 318 -11.86 10.90 6.35
N MET A 319 -11.42 10.04 5.42
CA MET A 319 -10.06 9.47 5.43
C MET A 319 -8.99 10.48 5.03
N LEU A 320 -9.25 11.37 4.07
CA LEU A 320 -8.34 12.45 3.68
C LEU A 320 -8.03 13.38 4.86
N GLU A 321 -9.08 13.78 5.58
CA GLU A 321 -8.98 14.57 6.80
C GLU A 321 -8.16 13.80 7.83
N SER A 322 -8.50 12.54 8.09
CA SER A 322 -7.78 11.69 9.05
C SER A 322 -6.28 11.57 8.75
N VAL A 323 -5.87 11.45 7.48
CA VAL A 323 -4.46 11.49 7.09
C VAL A 323 -3.83 12.83 7.46
N ALA A 324 -4.48 13.95 7.13
CA ALA A 324 -3.97 15.28 7.45
C ALA A 324 -3.89 15.53 8.97
N ASP A 325 -4.92 15.18 9.75
CA ASP A 325 -4.93 15.25 11.22
C ASP A 325 -3.74 14.47 11.79
N THR A 326 -3.57 13.22 11.33
CA THR A 326 -2.53 12.31 11.81
C THR A 326 -1.12 12.85 11.53
N LEU A 327 -0.88 13.43 10.35
CA LEU A 327 0.40 14.05 10.01
C LEU A 327 0.68 15.32 10.82
N ILE A 328 -0.36 16.13 11.07
CA ILE A 328 -0.25 17.33 11.92
C ILE A 328 0.10 16.94 13.36
N GLU A 329 -0.65 16.00 13.94
CA GLU A 329 -0.41 15.48 15.30
C GLU A 329 1.00 14.89 15.42
N GLY A 330 1.41 14.07 14.44
CA GLY A 330 2.75 13.50 14.37
C GLY A 330 3.85 14.55 14.36
N ALA A 331 3.68 15.61 13.57
CA ALA A 331 4.63 16.72 13.49
C ALA A 331 4.72 17.53 14.79
N LEU A 332 3.59 17.73 15.49
CA LEU A 332 3.54 18.47 16.75
C LEU A 332 4.18 17.69 17.90
N CYS A 333 3.92 16.38 18.01
CA CYS A 333 4.47 15.54 19.07
C CYS A 333 6.01 15.46 18.99
N HIS A 334 6.56 15.30 17.79
CA HIS A 334 8.01 15.25 17.59
C HIS A 334 8.67 16.63 17.64
N SER A 335 7.91 17.72 17.78
CA SER A 335 8.48 19.06 18.00
C SER A 335 8.90 19.31 19.45
N GLN A 336 8.56 18.41 20.39
CA GLN A 336 8.74 18.59 21.83
C GLN A 336 9.88 17.74 22.44
N THR A 337 10.47 16.85 21.65
CA THR A 337 11.63 16.00 21.98
C THR A 337 12.90 16.55 21.34
#